data_AF-A0A9X3RYK6-F1
#
_entry.id   AF-A0A9X3RYK6-F1
#
_cell.length_a   1.000
_cell.length_b   1.000
_cell.length_c   1.000
_cell.angle_alpha   90.00
_cell.angle_beta   90.00
_cell.angle_gamma   90.00
#
_symmetry.space_group_name_H-M   'P 1'
#
loop_
_entity.id
_entity.type
_entity.pdbx_description
1 polymer ?
#
loop_
_entity_poly.entity_id
_entity_poly.type
_entity_poly.pdbx_seq_one_letter_code
_entity_poly.pdbx_strand_id
1 'polypeptide(L)'
;MVRAAAAVVGTAAFLTCAAGAQAQRPASLGAGAPAGQSGIQLYNFSGYLSSGAGEITCPAPPAEPTPHCIAPPAPTTTPARLERLFAYLQANGIKHVELYGYPGNPFPGTNASTPVNVAGLQALRALGDKYGIRFPGRHGNLTEANWDNQIIASKILGQDHIGEAGFPGGNGAFNSYQAVLNTAQLLNRLGKRSVEAGLGPAYFHNHQQEFNTRYLDNGVLKSAWEIIMERTDARWVSAQIDIGWAVCGLAYGSPPDTSTAQADVTRVINKFQMRIVSFHVKDIVGIRPTCGDADQRELGSGEVNFAPMFVAAKNRVKYYLSERDPVAIGGPTNFSPFTNTVNSAAKLKSDPAPVLYAYPPTFASVAAGTPAASNAVPVTVTNDGDAPLSITAITTAANADDGGTATAGDFAVVSNTCIGTPVAPGATCVVNVGFKPTRTNYTSVARLQFTSNSDDAMDRVLLAAKSTSDALTTVGGNVPSMLALNVLSAAPSFGTFAPTVAKAYEAAAAASVTSTAGDAVLSVSDASTTAPGHLVNGAFSLPQPLNVRAVNLTNPTQAFVPLAETTGTATNLLTYAGPVNGDPVTLGFRQQINAADVLRSGIYGKTLTFTLSTTAP
;
A
#
# COMPACT_ATOMS: atom_id res chain seq x y z
N MET A 1 -38.95 -10.84 50.21
CA MET A 1 -38.50 -11.78 49.16
C MET A 1 -37.48 -11.04 48.30
N VAL A 2 -36.20 -11.32 48.54
CA VAL A 2 -35.04 -10.59 48.00
C VAL A 2 -34.60 -11.27 46.70
N ARG A 3 -34.37 -10.47 45.66
CA ARG A 3 -33.83 -10.90 44.35
C ARG A 3 -32.32 -11.10 44.47
N ALA A 4 -31.84 -12.26 44.03
CA ALA A 4 -30.42 -12.59 43.98
C ALA A 4 -29.77 -12.04 42.70
N ALA A 5 -28.65 -11.35 42.86
CA ALA A 5 -27.72 -10.96 41.80
C ALA A 5 -26.60 -12.02 41.72
N ALA A 6 -26.36 -12.56 40.52
CA ALA A 6 -25.22 -13.42 40.24
C ALA A 6 -24.01 -12.54 39.90
N ALA A 7 -22.97 -12.60 40.72
CA ALA A 7 -21.69 -11.94 40.47
C ALA A 7 -20.82 -12.83 39.57
N VAL A 8 -20.32 -12.24 38.47
CA VAL A 8 -19.33 -12.83 37.56
C VAL A 8 -17.95 -12.75 38.22
N VAL A 9 -17.36 -13.90 38.52
CA VAL A 9 -15.95 -14.04 38.93
C VAL A 9 -15.15 -14.42 37.69
N GLY A 10 -14.19 -13.59 37.28
CA GLY A 10 -13.38 -13.86 36.09
C GLY A 10 -12.27 -12.84 35.83
N THR A 11 -11.41 -12.56 36.81
CA THR A 11 -10.24 -11.65 36.63
C THR A 11 -8.93 -12.20 37.21
N ALA A 12 -8.85 -13.50 37.55
CA ALA A 12 -7.63 -14.07 38.17
C ALA A 12 -6.68 -14.80 37.19
N ALA A 13 -7.04 -14.98 35.92
CA ALA A 13 -6.25 -15.81 34.99
C ALA A 13 -5.12 -15.08 34.22
N PHE A 14 -5.02 -13.74 34.30
CA PHE A 14 -4.02 -12.98 33.53
C PHE A 14 -2.70 -12.70 34.27
N LEU A 15 -2.64 -12.81 35.60
CA LEU A 15 -1.43 -12.48 36.36
C LEU A 15 -0.37 -13.59 36.40
N THR A 16 -0.71 -14.85 36.08
CA THR A 16 0.24 -15.97 36.17
C THR A 16 1.13 -16.13 34.94
N CYS A 17 0.77 -15.55 33.79
CA CYS A 17 1.57 -15.65 32.56
C CYS A 17 2.74 -14.64 32.51
N ALA A 18 2.60 -13.47 33.15
CA ALA A 18 3.65 -12.43 33.13
C ALA A 18 4.91 -12.87 33.90
N ALA A 19 4.75 -13.60 35.01
CA ALA A 19 5.88 -14.12 35.79
C ALA A 19 6.69 -15.19 35.03
N GLY A 20 6.07 -15.90 34.07
CA GLY A 20 6.75 -16.92 33.25
C GLY A 20 7.64 -16.34 32.14
N ALA A 21 7.31 -15.16 31.60
CA ALA A 21 8.07 -14.52 30.52
C ALA A 21 9.39 -13.89 31.01
N GLN A 22 9.42 -13.36 32.23
CA GLN A 22 10.66 -12.88 32.87
C GLN A 22 11.66 -14.01 33.15
N ALA A 23 11.20 -15.24 33.39
CA ALA A 23 12.04 -16.36 33.83
C ALA A 23 12.95 -16.96 32.73
N GLN A 24 12.73 -16.63 31.44
CA GLN A 24 13.52 -17.16 30.31
C GLN A 24 14.41 -16.12 29.61
N ARG A 25 14.36 -14.84 30.01
CA ARG A 25 15.13 -13.79 29.35
C ARG A 25 16.55 -13.67 29.93
N PRO A 26 17.60 -13.74 29.08
CA PRO A 26 18.97 -13.42 29.51
C PRO A 26 19.08 -12.03 30.14
N ALA A 27 19.81 -11.90 31.24
CA ALA A 27 19.98 -10.62 31.95
C ALA A 27 20.57 -9.52 31.06
N SER A 28 21.40 -9.90 30.07
CA SER A 28 21.98 -8.99 29.08
C SER A 28 20.93 -8.29 28.20
N LEU A 29 19.70 -8.81 28.09
CA LEU A 29 18.61 -8.19 27.32
C LEU A 29 17.68 -7.32 28.18
N GLY A 30 17.86 -7.27 29.50
CA GLY A 30 17.10 -6.40 30.40
C GLY A 30 15.58 -6.57 30.29
N ALA A 31 14.86 -5.46 30.10
CA ALA A 31 13.40 -5.46 29.96
C ALA A 31 12.90 -6.01 28.59
N GLY A 32 13.81 -6.32 27.67
CA GLY A 32 13.46 -6.70 26.29
C GLY A 32 12.86 -5.53 25.51
N ALA A 33 12.26 -5.85 24.36
CA ALA A 33 11.55 -4.91 23.51
C ALA A 33 10.07 -5.33 23.32
N PRO A 34 9.12 -4.38 23.31
CA PRO A 34 7.72 -4.67 23.00
C PRO A 34 7.55 -5.43 21.69
N ALA A 35 6.56 -6.33 21.65
CA ALA A 35 6.32 -7.17 20.47
C ALA A 35 6.09 -6.32 19.19
N GLY A 36 5.34 -5.22 19.30
CA GLY A 36 5.10 -4.28 18.19
C GLY A 36 6.27 -3.33 17.88
N GLN A 37 7.36 -3.39 18.63
CA GLN A 37 8.61 -2.67 18.32
C GLN A 37 9.70 -3.65 17.85
N SER A 38 9.49 -4.95 18.01
CA SER A 38 10.47 -5.98 17.70
C SER A 38 10.30 -6.48 16.26
N GLY A 39 11.41 -6.81 15.62
CA GLY A 39 11.40 -7.32 14.26
C GLY A 39 12.65 -8.09 13.90
N ILE A 40 12.83 -8.29 12.61
CA ILE A 40 13.98 -8.97 12.04
C ILE A 40 14.47 -8.21 10.80
N GLN A 41 15.76 -8.27 10.54
CA GLN A 41 16.28 -7.86 9.25
C GLN A 41 16.29 -9.06 8.28
N LEU A 42 15.84 -8.82 7.05
CA LEU A 42 15.65 -9.87 6.04
C LEU A 42 16.96 -10.49 5.55
N TYR A 43 18.11 -9.82 5.73
CA TYR A 43 19.42 -10.35 5.33
C TYR A 43 19.77 -11.65 6.06
N ASN A 44 19.27 -11.86 7.28
CA ASN A 44 19.36 -13.14 8.00
C ASN A 44 18.93 -14.35 7.16
N PHE A 45 18.05 -14.13 6.17
CA PHE A 45 17.52 -15.15 5.27
C PHE A 45 18.11 -15.08 3.86
N SER A 46 19.19 -14.33 3.60
CA SER A 46 19.72 -14.11 2.24
C SER A 46 20.09 -15.41 1.53
N GLY A 47 20.73 -16.36 2.23
CA GLY A 47 21.02 -17.71 1.71
C GLY A 47 19.75 -18.50 1.38
N TYR A 48 18.76 -18.46 2.27
CA TYR A 48 17.46 -19.10 2.05
C TYR A 48 16.73 -18.50 0.85
N LEU A 49 16.59 -17.17 0.78
CA LEU A 49 15.91 -16.50 -0.33
C LEU A 49 16.60 -16.75 -1.67
N SER A 50 17.93 -16.84 -1.67
CA SER A 50 18.74 -17.05 -2.88
C SER A 50 18.70 -18.49 -3.38
N SER A 51 18.89 -19.49 -2.52
CA SER A 51 19.05 -20.89 -2.95
C SER A 51 18.19 -21.91 -2.21
N GLY A 52 17.42 -21.50 -1.20
CA GLY A 52 16.73 -22.42 -0.29
C GLY A 52 17.63 -22.99 0.81
N ALA A 53 18.87 -22.52 0.92
CA ALA A 53 19.79 -22.97 1.96
C ALA A 53 19.23 -22.68 3.37
N GLY A 54 19.29 -23.69 4.24
CA GLY A 54 18.77 -23.58 5.61
C GLY A 54 17.26 -23.83 5.74
N GLU A 55 16.58 -24.24 4.66
CA GLU A 55 15.20 -24.74 4.75
C GLU A 55 15.10 -25.97 5.68
N ILE A 56 14.00 -26.05 6.43
CA ILE A 56 13.68 -27.17 7.31
C ILE A 56 12.54 -27.96 6.67
N THR A 57 12.84 -29.14 6.12
CA THR A 57 11.83 -30.06 5.60
C THR A 57 11.40 -31.07 6.67
N CYS A 58 10.10 -31.35 6.75
CA CYS A 58 9.60 -32.34 7.70
C CYS A 58 10.14 -33.73 7.35
N PRO A 59 10.43 -34.57 8.36
CA PRO A 59 10.83 -35.95 8.12
C PRO A 59 9.67 -36.73 7.47
N ALA A 60 10.00 -37.82 6.78
CA ALA A 60 8.98 -38.68 6.19
C ALA A 60 8.16 -39.41 7.28
N PRO A 61 6.84 -39.59 7.08
CA PRO A 61 6.04 -40.41 7.99
C PRO A 61 6.64 -41.82 8.17
N PRO A 62 6.59 -42.41 9.37
CA PRO A 62 5.78 -42.01 10.53
C PRO A 62 6.48 -41.06 11.51
N ALA A 63 7.65 -40.49 11.18
CA ALA A 63 8.32 -39.56 12.07
C ALA A 63 7.51 -38.26 12.25
N GLU A 64 7.44 -37.77 13.48
CA GLU A 64 6.72 -36.54 13.79
C GLU A 64 7.37 -35.31 13.14
N PRO A 65 6.58 -34.33 12.68
CA PRO A 65 7.10 -33.07 12.17
C PRO A 65 8.05 -32.38 13.16
N THR A 66 9.21 -31.95 12.68
CA THR A 66 10.14 -31.14 13.49
C THR A 66 9.66 -29.68 13.57
N PRO A 67 10.07 -28.92 14.61
CA PRO A 67 9.69 -27.51 14.72
C PRO A 67 10.01 -26.71 13.46
N HIS A 68 9.05 -25.91 13.00
CA HIS A 68 9.16 -25.00 11.86
C HIS A 68 9.37 -25.65 10.48
N CYS A 69 9.28 -26.97 10.41
CA CYS A 69 9.44 -27.69 9.16
C CYS A 69 8.28 -27.44 8.18
N ILE A 70 8.53 -27.68 6.90
CA ILE A 70 7.49 -27.75 5.86
C ILE A 70 7.44 -29.13 5.21
N ALA A 71 6.23 -29.53 4.83
CA ALA A 71 6.02 -30.75 4.05
C ALA A 71 6.74 -30.63 2.69
N PRO A 72 7.41 -31.71 2.21
CA PRO A 72 7.98 -31.74 0.86
C PRO A 72 6.90 -31.62 -0.24
N PRO A 73 7.21 -31.01 -1.40
CA PRO A 73 8.50 -30.41 -1.75
C PRO A 73 8.68 -28.98 -1.19
N ALA A 74 9.92 -28.64 -0.86
CA ALA A 74 10.28 -27.29 -0.44
C ALA A 74 10.15 -26.26 -1.61
N PRO A 75 9.89 -24.97 -1.31
CA PRO A 75 9.81 -23.91 -2.30
C PRO A 75 11.09 -23.76 -3.15
N THR A 76 10.93 -23.82 -4.46
CA THR A 76 12.06 -23.76 -5.42
C THR A 76 12.26 -22.38 -6.03
N THR A 77 11.28 -21.48 -5.94
CA THR A 77 11.35 -20.11 -6.49
C THR A 77 11.47 -19.07 -5.39
N THR A 78 12.14 -17.95 -5.67
CA THR A 78 12.30 -16.87 -4.67
C THR A 78 10.97 -16.29 -4.18
N PRO A 79 9.94 -16.04 -5.02
CA PRO A 79 8.63 -15.61 -4.54
C PRO A 79 7.97 -16.62 -3.58
N ALA A 80 8.04 -17.92 -3.88
CA ALA A 80 7.48 -18.95 -3.02
C ALA A 80 8.26 -19.08 -1.70
N ARG A 81 9.59 -18.90 -1.73
CA ARG A 81 10.41 -18.86 -0.51
C ARG A 81 10.07 -17.65 0.36
N LEU A 82 9.86 -16.48 -0.24
CA LEU A 82 9.48 -15.27 0.47
C LEU A 82 8.09 -15.41 1.12
N GLU A 83 7.10 -15.93 0.38
CA GLU A 83 5.76 -16.21 0.92
C GLU A 83 5.82 -17.17 2.11
N ARG A 84 6.58 -18.25 1.99
CA ARG A 84 6.83 -19.18 3.10
C ARG A 84 7.52 -18.48 4.28
N LEU A 85 8.49 -17.62 4.04
CA LEU A 85 9.15 -16.86 5.11
C LEU A 85 8.15 -15.96 5.83
N PHE A 86 7.28 -15.25 5.12
CA PHE A 86 6.29 -14.38 5.77
C PHE A 86 5.23 -15.17 6.55
N ALA A 87 4.79 -16.32 6.03
CA ALA A 87 3.95 -17.24 6.77
C ALA A 87 4.63 -17.72 8.07
N TYR A 88 5.93 -18.04 7.98
CA TYR A 88 6.74 -18.42 9.14
C TYR A 88 6.85 -17.27 10.17
N LEU A 89 7.15 -16.06 9.74
CA LEU A 89 7.27 -14.90 10.63
C LEU A 89 5.94 -14.59 11.32
N GLN A 90 4.83 -14.61 10.58
CA GLN A 90 3.49 -14.44 11.13
C GLN A 90 3.18 -15.48 12.22
N ALA A 91 3.44 -16.77 11.94
CA ALA A 91 3.18 -17.87 12.87
C ALA A 91 3.99 -17.74 14.18
N ASN A 92 5.09 -16.99 14.16
CA ASN A 92 5.94 -16.73 15.32
C ASN A 92 5.78 -15.30 15.87
N GLY A 93 4.74 -14.57 15.46
CA GLY A 93 4.41 -13.26 16.00
C GLY A 93 5.37 -12.13 15.62
N ILE A 94 6.20 -12.32 14.59
CA ILE A 94 7.14 -11.31 14.10
C ILE A 94 6.46 -10.49 13.01
N LYS A 95 6.26 -9.20 13.27
CA LYS A 95 5.49 -8.31 12.39
C LYS A 95 6.35 -7.33 11.60
N HIS A 96 7.52 -6.96 12.10
CA HIS A 96 8.38 -5.95 11.46
C HIS A 96 9.56 -6.61 10.75
N VAL A 97 9.70 -6.32 9.47
CA VAL A 97 10.77 -6.83 8.62
C VAL A 97 11.48 -5.65 7.96
N GLU A 98 12.73 -5.41 8.34
CA GLU A 98 13.58 -4.53 7.54
C GLU A 98 14.04 -5.26 6.30
N LEU A 99 13.76 -4.68 5.14
CA LEU A 99 14.01 -5.33 3.87
C LEU A 99 15.50 -5.23 3.46
N TYR A 100 15.96 -6.26 2.77
CA TYR A 100 17.30 -6.38 2.16
C TYR A 100 17.15 -6.78 0.68
N GLY A 101 18.14 -6.49 -0.17
CA GLY A 101 18.10 -6.86 -1.58
C GLY A 101 18.39 -8.34 -1.86
N TYR A 102 17.45 -9.11 -2.42
CA TYR A 102 17.60 -10.54 -2.73
C TYR A 102 17.35 -10.84 -4.21
N PRO A 103 17.70 -12.01 -4.77
CA PRO A 103 17.42 -12.34 -6.17
C PRO A 103 15.95 -12.14 -6.55
N GLY A 104 15.68 -11.45 -7.67
CA GLY A 104 14.31 -11.00 -7.99
C GLY A 104 13.90 -9.71 -7.27
N ASN A 105 14.87 -8.96 -6.75
CA ASN A 105 14.71 -7.73 -5.97
C ASN A 105 13.69 -6.74 -6.59
N PRO A 106 12.58 -6.43 -5.92
CA PRO A 106 11.60 -5.43 -6.37
C PRO A 106 12.06 -3.99 -6.13
N PHE A 107 13.17 -3.75 -5.41
CA PHE A 107 13.66 -2.42 -5.09
C PHE A 107 14.39 -1.77 -6.27
N PRO A 108 14.40 -0.43 -6.36
CA PRO A 108 15.21 0.26 -7.35
C PRO A 108 16.69 -0.07 -7.14
N GLY A 109 17.34 -0.57 -8.19
CA GLY A 109 18.79 -0.80 -8.19
C GLY A 109 19.58 0.51 -8.17
N THR A 110 20.91 0.43 -8.12
CA THR A 110 21.79 1.61 -8.14
C THR A 110 21.74 2.40 -9.45
N ASN A 111 21.18 1.82 -10.52
CA ASN A 111 20.99 2.49 -11.80
C ASN A 111 19.68 3.28 -11.83
N ALA A 112 19.80 4.61 -11.68
CA ALA A 112 18.70 5.57 -11.73
C ALA A 112 17.87 5.53 -13.04
N SER A 113 18.44 5.04 -14.14
CA SER A 113 17.76 4.95 -15.43
C SER A 113 16.86 3.71 -15.56
N THR A 114 16.91 2.80 -14.60
CA THR A 114 16.05 1.61 -14.62
C THR A 114 14.66 1.98 -14.11
N PRO A 115 13.58 1.67 -14.85
CA PRO A 115 12.23 1.91 -14.36
C PRO A 115 11.99 1.21 -13.03
N VAL A 116 11.29 1.89 -12.11
CA VAL A 116 10.87 1.30 -10.83
C VAL A 116 9.90 0.15 -11.11
N ASN A 117 10.16 -1.02 -10.52
CA ASN A 117 9.26 -2.18 -10.61
C ASN A 117 8.02 -1.99 -9.73
N VAL A 118 7.10 -1.11 -10.13
CA VAL A 118 5.89 -0.77 -9.36
C VAL A 118 5.04 -2.01 -9.09
N ALA A 119 4.84 -2.88 -10.07
CA ALA A 119 4.04 -4.09 -9.91
C ALA A 119 4.66 -5.05 -8.88
N GLY A 120 5.98 -5.23 -8.90
CA GLY A 120 6.70 -6.05 -7.91
C GLY A 120 6.63 -5.46 -6.50
N LEU A 121 6.73 -4.14 -6.36
CA LEU A 121 6.58 -3.45 -5.08
C LEU A 121 5.16 -3.56 -4.52
N GLN A 122 4.14 -3.44 -5.37
CA GLN A 122 2.74 -3.64 -4.99
C GLN A 122 2.47 -5.10 -4.59
N ALA A 123 3.06 -6.07 -5.30
CA ALA A 123 2.96 -7.48 -4.94
C ALA A 123 3.64 -7.76 -3.59
N LEU A 124 4.81 -7.16 -3.32
CA LEU A 124 5.49 -7.27 -2.03
C LEU A 124 4.67 -6.64 -0.91
N ARG A 125 4.07 -5.47 -1.15
CA ARG A 125 3.15 -4.82 -0.20
C ARG A 125 1.97 -5.73 0.14
N ALA A 126 1.28 -6.24 -0.89
CA ALA A 126 0.14 -7.12 -0.72
C ALA A 126 0.50 -8.43 0.00
N LEU A 127 1.69 -8.98 -0.26
CA LEU A 127 2.21 -10.14 0.46
C LEU A 127 2.47 -9.83 1.94
N GLY A 128 3.03 -8.65 2.24
CA GLY A 128 3.15 -8.16 3.60
C GLY A 128 1.80 -8.08 4.30
N ASP A 129 0.83 -7.45 3.67
CA ASP A 129 -0.55 -7.32 4.19
C ASP A 129 -1.21 -8.67 4.45
N LYS A 130 -1.06 -9.63 3.54
CA LYS A 130 -1.59 -11.00 3.68
C LYS A 130 -1.13 -11.69 4.97
N TYR A 131 0.12 -11.44 5.37
CA TYR A 131 0.73 -12.09 6.54
C TYR A 131 0.84 -11.16 7.75
N GLY A 132 0.32 -9.92 7.68
CA GLY A 132 0.46 -8.93 8.75
C GLY A 132 1.91 -8.47 8.97
N ILE A 133 2.73 -8.51 7.93
CA ILE A 133 4.13 -8.07 7.93
C ILE A 133 4.22 -6.62 7.46
N ARG A 134 5.07 -5.84 8.15
CA ARG A 134 5.31 -4.43 7.91
C ARG A 134 6.78 -4.17 7.61
N PHE A 135 7.02 -3.14 6.80
CA PHE A 135 8.35 -2.81 6.32
C PHE A 135 8.80 -1.45 6.87
N PRO A 136 9.26 -1.34 8.14
CA PRO A 136 9.62 -0.05 8.73
C PRO A 136 10.74 0.68 7.97
N GLY A 137 11.62 -0.06 7.30
CA GLY A 137 12.74 0.46 6.53
C GLY A 137 13.34 -0.60 5.61
N ARG A 138 14.46 -0.26 4.98
CA ARG A 138 15.25 -1.17 4.17
C ARG A 138 16.71 -0.73 4.11
N HIS A 139 17.59 -1.68 3.88
CA HIS A 139 18.93 -1.45 3.37
C HIS A 139 18.86 -1.21 1.85
N GLY A 140 18.54 0.04 1.48
CA GLY A 140 18.51 0.54 0.11
C GLY A 140 19.80 1.21 -0.32
N ASN A 141 19.69 2.18 -1.23
CA ASN A 141 20.82 2.96 -1.75
C ASN A 141 20.52 4.46 -1.61
N LEU A 142 21.35 5.20 -0.87
CA LEU A 142 21.20 6.64 -0.64
C LEU A 142 22.04 7.44 -1.66
N THR A 143 21.62 7.49 -2.92
CA THR A 143 22.25 8.32 -3.95
C THR A 143 21.28 9.36 -4.50
N GLU A 144 21.78 10.54 -4.86
CA GLU A 144 20.94 11.60 -5.44
C GLU A 144 20.32 11.19 -6.77
N ALA A 145 21.09 10.48 -7.60
CA ALA A 145 20.66 10.04 -8.92
C ALA A 145 19.41 9.14 -8.83
N ASN A 146 19.31 8.28 -7.81
CA ASN A 146 18.25 7.30 -7.68
C ASN A 146 17.19 7.66 -6.62
N TRP A 147 17.28 8.85 -6.01
CA TRP A 147 16.51 9.15 -4.80
C TRP A 147 14.99 9.16 -5.01
N ASP A 148 14.52 9.67 -6.15
CA ASP A 148 13.08 9.70 -6.46
C ASP A 148 12.50 8.28 -6.56
N ASN A 149 13.25 7.37 -7.18
CA ASN A 149 12.88 5.96 -7.25
C ASN A 149 12.80 5.34 -5.86
N GLN A 150 13.74 5.67 -4.97
CA GLN A 150 13.73 5.19 -3.59
C GLN A 150 12.47 5.69 -2.83
N ILE A 151 12.13 6.97 -2.97
CA ILE A 151 10.92 7.56 -2.38
C ILE A 151 9.65 6.87 -2.90
N ILE A 152 9.52 6.69 -4.22
CA ILE A 152 8.37 5.99 -4.82
C ILE A 152 8.23 4.58 -4.25
N ALA A 153 9.33 3.81 -4.22
CA ALA A 153 9.30 2.45 -3.71
C ALA A 153 8.92 2.39 -2.23
N SER A 154 9.45 3.29 -1.41
CA SER A 154 9.13 3.34 0.02
C SER A 154 7.68 3.72 0.28
N LYS A 155 7.09 4.61 -0.52
CA LYS A 155 5.66 4.92 -0.45
C LYS A 155 4.77 3.72 -0.80
N ILE A 156 5.09 2.98 -1.86
CA ILE A 156 4.31 1.79 -2.26
C ILE A 156 4.34 0.72 -1.15
N LEU A 157 5.50 0.54 -0.52
CA LEU A 157 5.67 -0.45 0.55
C LEU A 157 5.11 0.03 1.90
N GLY A 158 4.87 1.33 2.06
CA GLY A 158 4.48 1.96 3.32
C GLY A 158 5.64 2.02 4.33
N GLN A 159 6.85 2.34 3.90
CA GLN A 159 7.98 2.41 4.84
C GLN A 159 7.96 3.71 5.63
N ASP A 160 8.43 3.65 6.89
CA ASP A 160 8.60 4.86 7.69
C ASP A 160 9.81 5.64 7.23
N HIS A 161 10.90 4.95 6.89
CA HIS A 161 12.17 5.58 6.55
C HIS A 161 12.85 4.87 5.37
N ILE A 162 13.79 5.58 4.74
CA ILE A 162 14.69 5.05 3.72
C ILE A 162 16.10 5.00 4.32
N GLY A 163 16.78 3.86 4.21
CA GLY A 163 18.17 3.75 4.63
C GLY A 163 19.03 2.96 3.66
N GLU A 164 20.29 2.76 4.05
CA GLU A 164 21.33 2.00 3.34
C GLU A 164 22.17 1.22 4.34
N ALA A 165 22.77 0.12 3.88
CA ALA A 165 23.63 -0.80 4.63
C ALA A 165 25.01 -0.19 4.98
N GLY A 166 25.04 1.05 5.48
CA GLY A 166 26.26 1.81 5.74
C GLY A 166 26.08 3.29 5.44
N PHE A 167 27.20 4.02 5.32
CA PHE A 167 27.20 5.38 4.78
C PHE A 167 27.08 5.39 3.25
N PRO A 168 26.45 6.42 2.66
CA PRO A 168 26.36 6.56 1.20
C PRO A 168 27.75 6.70 0.57
N GLY A 169 28.15 5.69 -0.22
CA GLY A 169 29.49 5.58 -0.80
C GLY A 169 30.43 4.61 -0.09
N GLY A 170 29.92 3.85 0.90
CA GLY A 170 30.66 2.79 1.60
C GLY A 170 31.91 3.32 2.30
N ASN A 171 33.00 2.54 2.30
CA ASN A 171 34.25 2.91 2.97
C ASN A 171 34.87 4.22 2.46
N GLY A 172 34.54 4.64 1.23
CA GLY A 172 34.96 5.94 0.70
C GLY A 172 34.29 7.13 1.38
N ALA A 173 33.12 6.93 1.99
CA ALA A 173 32.31 7.97 2.62
C ALA A 173 32.89 8.51 3.94
N PHE A 174 33.89 7.81 4.51
CA PHE A 174 34.47 8.14 5.80
C PHE A 174 35.99 7.89 5.88
N ASN A 175 36.68 7.72 4.75
CA ASN A 175 38.14 7.51 4.73
C ASN A 175 38.97 8.78 4.99
N SER A 176 38.34 9.95 5.04
CA SER A 176 38.94 11.22 5.43
C SER A 176 37.91 12.10 6.15
N TYR A 177 38.37 13.06 6.95
CA TYR A 177 37.47 14.03 7.59
C TYR A 177 36.61 14.78 6.58
N GLN A 178 37.16 15.15 5.42
CA GLN A 178 36.40 15.81 4.36
C GLN A 178 35.31 14.89 3.78
N ALA A 179 35.59 13.60 3.60
CA ALA A 179 34.58 12.64 3.16
C ALA A 179 33.41 12.56 4.15
N VAL A 180 33.70 12.54 5.46
CA VAL A 180 32.68 12.56 6.52
C VAL A 180 31.78 13.80 6.42
N LEU A 181 32.36 14.99 6.18
CA LEU A 181 31.59 16.22 6.00
C LEU A 181 30.73 16.20 4.72
N ASN A 182 31.28 15.66 3.62
CA ASN A 182 30.54 15.52 2.36
C ASN A 182 29.34 14.56 2.54
N THR A 183 29.53 13.46 3.26
CA THR A 183 28.49 12.50 3.62
C THR A 183 27.38 13.16 4.42
N ALA A 184 27.71 13.97 5.43
CA ALA A 184 26.71 14.72 6.20
C ALA A 184 25.88 15.67 5.31
N GLN A 185 26.53 16.39 4.40
CA GLN A 185 25.82 17.28 3.46
C GLN A 185 24.90 16.50 2.51
N LEU A 186 25.35 15.35 2.00
CA LEU A 186 24.54 14.48 1.15
C LEU A 186 23.30 13.98 1.90
N LEU A 187 23.48 13.45 3.11
CA LEU A 187 22.37 12.96 3.94
C LEU A 187 21.35 14.06 4.25
N ASN A 188 21.78 15.30 4.50
CA ASN A 188 20.85 16.43 4.67
C ASN A 188 19.98 16.67 3.44
N ARG A 189 20.56 16.62 2.23
CA ARG A 189 19.81 16.84 0.99
C ARG A 189 18.81 15.71 0.71
N LEU A 190 19.25 14.46 0.88
CA LEU A 190 18.38 13.28 0.70
C LEU A 190 17.28 13.24 1.76
N GLY A 191 17.65 13.42 3.03
CA GLY A 191 16.73 13.44 4.16
C GLY A 191 15.65 14.50 4.06
N LYS A 192 16.02 15.73 3.64
CA LYS A 192 15.04 16.79 3.39
C LYS A 192 13.99 16.35 2.35
N ARG A 193 14.44 15.80 1.22
CA ARG A 193 13.56 15.30 0.16
C ARG A 193 12.68 14.14 0.63
N SER A 194 13.18 13.27 1.51
CA SER A 194 12.39 12.18 2.13
C SER A 194 11.24 12.74 2.97
N VAL A 195 11.56 13.68 3.86
CA VAL A 195 10.61 14.32 4.77
C VAL A 195 9.56 15.13 4.02
N GLU A 196 9.98 15.94 3.06
CA GLU A 196 9.06 16.71 2.22
C GLU A 196 8.17 15.82 1.32
N ALA A 197 8.61 14.59 1.03
CA ALA A 197 7.80 13.60 0.34
C ALA A 197 6.80 12.87 1.26
N GLY A 198 6.84 13.06 2.57
CA GLY A 198 5.96 12.37 3.53
C GLY A 198 6.48 11.03 4.02
N LEU A 199 7.78 10.79 3.89
CA LEU A 199 8.50 9.71 4.57
C LEU A 199 9.32 10.30 5.73
N GLY A 200 9.74 9.50 6.69
CA GLY A 200 10.62 9.96 7.77
C GLY A 200 12.01 10.40 7.28
N PRO A 201 12.85 10.90 8.20
CA PRO A 201 14.26 11.18 7.96
C PRO A 201 14.96 10.04 7.21
N ALA A 202 15.90 10.36 6.32
CA ALA A 202 16.78 9.32 5.80
C ALA A 202 17.64 8.79 6.96
N TYR A 203 17.83 7.48 7.06
CA TYR A 203 18.75 6.91 8.03
C TYR A 203 19.95 6.26 7.35
N PHE A 204 21.06 6.19 8.07
CA PHE A 204 22.18 5.34 7.71
C PHE A 204 22.35 4.26 8.78
N HIS A 205 22.96 3.15 8.38
CA HIS A 205 23.38 2.06 9.25
C HIS A 205 24.90 2.12 9.48
N ASN A 206 25.42 1.43 10.50
CA ASN A 206 26.85 1.37 10.77
C ASN A 206 27.38 -0.07 10.78
N HIS A 207 28.63 -0.22 10.37
CA HIS A 207 29.47 -1.34 10.77
C HIS A 207 30.43 -0.87 11.88
N GLN A 208 31.45 -1.68 12.18
CA GLN A 208 32.45 -1.38 13.20
C GLN A 208 33.40 -0.25 12.76
N GLN A 209 33.60 -0.09 11.45
CA GLN A 209 34.59 0.83 10.90
C GLN A 209 34.15 2.29 11.04
N GLU A 210 32.85 2.59 10.96
CA GLU A 210 32.30 3.94 11.13
C GLU A 210 32.47 4.46 12.57
N PHE A 211 32.54 3.54 13.55
CA PHE A 211 32.83 3.85 14.95
C PHE A 211 34.33 3.90 15.25
N ASN A 212 35.14 3.04 14.65
CA ASN A 212 36.59 3.00 14.88
C ASN A 212 37.37 4.06 14.07
N THR A 213 36.84 4.51 12.92
CA THR A 213 37.47 5.61 12.17
C THR A 213 37.19 6.93 12.86
N ARG A 214 38.23 7.65 13.29
CA ARG A 214 38.10 8.87 14.10
C ARG A 214 38.85 10.06 13.50
N TYR A 215 38.31 11.25 13.74
CA TYR A 215 38.88 12.52 13.34
C TYR A 215 38.76 13.56 14.46
N LEU A 216 39.67 14.54 14.48
CA LEU A 216 39.51 15.72 15.33
C LEU A 216 38.43 16.62 14.74
N ASP A 217 37.36 16.82 15.50
CA ASP A 217 36.24 17.71 15.18
C ASP A 217 36.12 18.76 16.28
N ASN A 218 36.42 20.03 15.94
CA ASN A 218 36.53 21.14 16.89
C ASN A 218 37.46 20.83 18.10
N GLY A 219 38.59 20.15 17.84
CA GLY A 219 39.58 19.78 18.85
C GLY A 219 39.23 18.54 19.68
N VAL A 220 38.08 17.90 19.43
CA VAL A 220 37.67 16.67 20.12
C VAL A 220 37.75 15.48 19.16
N LEU A 221 38.40 14.40 19.58
CA LEU A 221 38.51 13.18 18.78
C LEU A 221 37.18 12.40 18.81
N LYS A 222 36.49 12.34 17.67
CA LYS A 222 35.18 11.71 17.52
C LYS A 222 35.21 10.66 16.41
N SER A 223 34.33 9.66 16.49
CA SER A 223 34.13 8.72 15.39
C SER A 223 33.52 9.42 14.18
N ALA A 224 33.76 8.90 12.98
CA ALA A 224 33.12 9.35 11.76
C ALA A 224 31.59 9.33 11.90
N TRP A 225 31.07 8.28 12.56
CA TRP A 225 29.66 8.16 12.93
C TRP A 225 29.16 9.33 13.78
N GLU A 226 29.87 9.68 14.86
CA GLU A 226 29.44 10.77 15.76
C GLU A 226 29.51 12.13 15.06
N ILE A 227 30.54 12.35 14.23
CA ILE A 227 30.66 13.58 13.44
C ILE A 227 29.50 13.71 12.46
N ILE A 228 29.11 12.65 11.73
CA ILE A 228 27.96 12.71 10.82
C ILE A 228 26.68 13.08 11.57
N MET A 229 26.43 12.49 12.73
CA MET A 229 25.24 12.82 13.51
C MET A 229 25.25 14.28 13.97
N GLU A 230 26.38 14.83 14.39
CA GLU A 230 26.47 16.24 14.82
C GLU A 230 26.44 17.24 13.65
N ARG A 231 26.87 16.84 12.45
CA ARG A 231 26.94 17.69 11.26
C ARG A 231 25.71 17.59 10.35
N THR A 232 24.71 16.79 10.73
CA THR A 232 23.44 16.64 10.02
C THR A 232 22.28 17.29 10.77
N ASP A 233 21.28 17.74 10.01
CA ASP A 233 20.06 18.34 10.52
C ASP A 233 19.15 17.26 11.15
N ALA A 234 18.75 17.48 12.40
CA ALA A 234 17.94 16.55 13.17
C ALA A 234 16.54 16.31 12.58
N ARG A 235 16.05 17.21 11.72
CA ARG A 235 14.80 17.02 10.99
C ARG A 235 14.89 15.99 9.88
N TRP A 236 16.08 15.82 9.30
CA TRP A 236 16.24 15.17 8.00
C TRP A 236 17.04 13.88 8.08
N VAL A 237 17.90 13.73 9.09
CA VAL A 237 18.78 12.58 9.22
C VAL A 237 18.65 11.91 10.57
N SER A 238 18.40 10.61 10.52
CA SER A 238 18.40 9.69 11.65
C SER A 238 19.48 8.61 11.46
N ALA A 239 19.63 7.73 12.44
CA ALA A 239 20.50 6.56 12.34
C ALA A 239 19.77 5.30 12.79
N GLN A 240 20.13 4.19 12.16
CA GLN A 240 20.04 2.86 12.75
C GLN A 240 21.39 2.55 13.40
N ILE A 241 21.38 2.07 14.63
CA ILE A 241 22.61 1.57 15.25
C ILE A 241 22.60 0.04 15.21
N ASP A 242 23.60 -0.54 14.56
CA ASP A 242 23.99 -1.90 14.85
C ASP A 242 24.78 -1.94 16.14
N ILE A 243 24.16 -2.49 17.18
CA ILE A 243 24.75 -2.50 18.51
C ILE A 243 25.99 -3.39 18.55
N GLY A 244 25.95 -4.57 17.93
CA GLY A 244 27.07 -5.50 17.95
C GLY A 244 28.29 -4.90 17.26
N TRP A 245 28.09 -4.34 16.07
CA TRP A 245 29.15 -3.67 15.33
C TRP A 245 29.65 -2.40 15.99
N ALA A 246 28.76 -1.59 16.58
CA ALA A 246 29.17 -0.39 17.31
C ALA A 246 30.04 -0.74 18.51
N VAL A 247 29.66 -1.76 19.30
CA VAL A 247 30.45 -2.24 20.45
C VAL A 247 31.82 -2.75 19.99
N CYS A 248 31.89 -3.54 18.91
CA CYS A 248 33.16 -3.98 18.36
C CYS A 248 34.04 -2.80 17.91
N GLY A 249 33.48 -1.84 17.16
CA GLY A 249 34.20 -0.67 16.68
C GLY A 249 34.71 0.26 17.80
N LEU A 250 33.98 0.33 18.91
CA LEU A 250 34.34 1.13 20.09
C LEU A 250 35.33 0.42 21.03
N ALA A 251 35.58 -0.87 20.86
CA ALA A 251 36.52 -1.64 21.67
C ALA A 251 37.99 -1.50 21.19
N TYR A 252 38.43 -0.28 20.80
CA TYR A 252 39.71 -0.01 20.13
C TYR A 252 40.96 0.01 21.03
N GLY A 253 40.82 -0.24 22.33
CA GLY A 253 41.94 -0.40 23.26
C GLY A 253 42.75 -1.69 23.05
N SER A 254 43.96 -1.75 23.62
CA SER A 254 44.77 -2.97 23.71
C SER A 254 45.24 -3.19 25.15
N PRO A 255 44.68 -4.16 25.90
CA PRO A 255 43.58 -5.06 25.50
C PRO A 255 42.26 -4.30 25.25
N PRO A 256 41.32 -4.88 24.47
CA PRO A 256 40.01 -4.27 24.26
C PRO A 256 39.27 -4.03 25.58
N ASP A 257 38.77 -2.80 25.78
CA ASP A 257 37.91 -2.45 26.92
C ASP A 257 36.45 -2.51 26.50
N THR A 258 35.85 -3.69 26.71
CA THR A 258 34.46 -3.97 26.34
C THR A 258 33.46 -3.20 27.21
N SER A 259 33.79 -2.92 28.46
CA SER A 259 32.94 -2.17 29.37
C SER A 259 32.77 -0.73 28.90
N THR A 260 33.89 -0.06 28.58
CA THR A 260 33.86 1.31 28.06
C THR A 260 33.19 1.37 26.70
N ALA A 261 33.43 0.40 25.80
CA ALA A 261 32.78 0.36 24.49
C ALA A 261 31.25 0.33 24.59
N GLN A 262 30.70 -0.52 25.46
CA GLN A 262 29.25 -0.62 25.68
C GLN A 262 28.66 0.61 26.37
N ALA A 263 29.40 1.20 27.33
CA ALA A 263 29.02 2.45 27.95
C ALA A 263 28.96 3.59 26.92
N ASP A 264 29.87 3.61 25.95
CA ASP A 264 29.89 4.61 24.88
C ASP A 264 28.72 4.47 23.91
N VAL A 265 28.28 3.26 23.57
CA VAL A 265 27.03 3.08 22.81
C VAL A 265 25.83 3.65 23.57
N THR A 266 25.77 3.39 24.89
CA THR A 266 24.71 3.95 25.76
C THR A 266 24.76 5.48 25.81
N ARG A 267 25.96 6.07 25.87
CA ARG A 267 26.17 7.53 25.77
C ARG A 267 25.65 8.08 24.44
N VAL A 268 25.98 7.42 23.32
CA VAL A 268 25.53 7.81 21.98
C VAL A 268 24.01 7.79 21.87
N ILE A 269 23.35 6.73 22.36
CA ILE A 269 21.88 6.63 22.39
C ILE A 269 21.27 7.80 23.19
N ASN A 270 21.81 8.11 24.37
CA ASN A 270 21.32 9.22 25.19
C ASN A 270 21.56 10.60 24.56
N LYS A 271 22.67 10.76 23.83
CA LYS A 271 23.02 12.02 23.16
C LYS A 271 22.10 12.33 21.99
N PHE A 272 21.81 11.34 21.15
CA PHE A 272 21.05 11.56 19.91
C PHE A 272 19.56 11.21 20.01
N GLN A 273 19.13 10.54 21.07
CA GLN A 273 17.73 10.34 21.44
C GLN A 273 16.87 9.85 20.25
N MET A 274 15.76 10.55 19.97
CA MET A 274 14.80 10.28 18.87
C MET A 274 15.42 10.24 17.47
N ARG A 275 16.68 10.67 17.29
CA ARG A 275 17.39 10.53 16.01
C ARG A 275 17.89 9.10 15.79
N ILE A 276 17.86 8.25 16.80
CA ILE A 276 18.09 6.80 16.63
C ILE A 276 16.72 6.15 16.41
N VAL A 277 16.44 5.77 15.17
CA VAL A 277 15.09 5.28 14.80
C VAL A 277 14.94 3.78 15.01
N SER A 278 16.04 3.04 14.92
CA SER A 278 16.04 1.59 15.10
C SER A 278 17.40 1.06 15.54
N PHE A 279 17.39 -0.18 16.04
CA PHE A 279 18.58 -0.98 16.27
C PHE A 279 18.60 -2.21 15.38
N HIS A 280 19.81 -2.59 14.98
CA HIS A 280 20.13 -4.01 14.84
C HIS A 280 20.64 -4.53 16.17
N VAL A 281 19.88 -5.48 16.72
CA VAL A 281 20.24 -6.22 17.92
C VAL A 281 21.04 -7.42 17.46
N LYS A 282 22.37 -7.31 17.57
CA LYS A 282 23.36 -8.29 17.14
C LYS A 282 24.27 -8.63 18.32
N ASP A 283 24.35 -9.91 18.66
CA ASP A 283 25.14 -10.40 19.78
C ASP A 283 26.45 -11.02 19.29
N ILE A 284 27.53 -10.81 20.04
CA ILE A 284 28.92 -11.05 19.62
C ILE A 284 29.70 -11.70 20.76
N VAL A 285 30.62 -12.61 20.45
CA VAL A 285 31.67 -13.08 21.39
C VAL A 285 33.05 -12.58 20.97
N GLY A 286 33.98 -12.47 21.93
CA GLY A 286 35.35 -12.04 21.65
C GLY A 286 35.42 -10.61 21.11
N ILE A 287 34.69 -9.70 21.76
CA ILE A 287 34.52 -8.29 21.34
C ILE A 287 35.88 -7.62 21.13
N ARG A 288 36.10 -7.13 19.91
CA ARG A 288 37.34 -6.46 19.46
C ARG A 288 37.07 -5.63 18.20
N PRO A 289 37.97 -4.72 17.79
CA PRO A 289 37.76 -3.87 16.59
C PRO A 289 37.66 -4.64 15.27
N THR A 290 38.10 -5.88 15.26
CA THR A 290 38.15 -6.78 14.11
C THR A 290 37.15 -7.95 14.24
N CYS A 291 36.05 -7.76 14.97
CA CYS A 291 34.92 -8.70 14.93
C CYS A 291 34.50 -8.98 13.48
N GLY A 292 34.06 -10.20 13.21
CA GLY A 292 33.47 -10.61 11.94
C GLY A 292 32.31 -11.59 12.14
N ASP A 293 31.79 -12.12 11.04
CA ASP A 293 30.55 -12.91 11.04
C ASP A 293 30.63 -14.17 11.92
N ALA A 294 31.81 -14.78 12.00
CA ALA A 294 32.05 -15.96 12.85
C ALA A 294 32.00 -15.65 14.35
N ASP A 295 32.08 -14.39 14.76
CA ASP A 295 31.96 -13.95 16.15
C ASP A 295 30.49 -13.75 16.56
N GLN A 296 29.57 -13.67 15.60
CA GLN A 296 28.15 -13.43 15.87
C GLN A 296 27.46 -14.66 16.49
N ARG A 297 26.57 -14.40 17.44
CA ARG A 297 25.82 -15.43 18.16
C ARG A 297 24.33 -15.16 18.11
N GLU A 298 23.55 -16.19 18.42
CA GLU A 298 22.14 -16.00 18.72
C GLU A 298 22.00 -15.06 19.93
N LEU A 299 20.96 -14.23 19.96
CA LEU A 299 20.81 -13.25 21.02
C LEU A 299 20.85 -13.88 22.41
N GLY A 300 21.56 -13.21 23.32
CA GLY A 300 21.73 -13.64 24.71
C GLY A 300 22.71 -14.80 24.90
N SER A 301 23.48 -15.15 23.88
CA SER A 301 24.56 -16.14 23.98
C SER A 301 25.95 -15.58 23.67
N GLY A 302 26.05 -14.27 23.44
CA GLY A 302 27.31 -13.54 23.37
C GLY A 302 27.58 -12.69 24.62
N GLU A 303 28.45 -11.71 24.44
CA GLU A 303 29.01 -10.85 25.49
C GLU A 303 28.36 -9.46 25.51
N VAL A 304 27.50 -9.12 24.55
CA VAL A 304 26.90 -7.78 24.46
C VAL A 304 25.84 -7.59 25.55
N ASN A 305 26.02 -6.57 26.39
CA ASN A 305 25.04 -6.18 27.40
C ASN A 305 24.10 -5.09 26.87
N PHE A 306 22.96 -5.50 26.30
CA PHE A 306 21.93 -4.62 25.75
C PHE A 306 21.10 -3.89 26.81
N ALA A 307 21.00 -4.41 28.04
CA ALA A 307 20.14 -3.88 29.09
C ALA A 307 20.25 -2.37 29.31
N PRO A 308 21.45 -1.76 29.51
CA PRO A 308 21.58 -0.31 29.65
C PRO A 308 21.18 0.46 28.38
N MET A 309 21.42 -0.12 27.21
CA MET A 309 21.09 0.49 25.91
C MET A 309 19.58 0.53 25.69
N PHE A 310 18.87 -0.54 26.03
CA PHE A 310 17.40 -0.60 25.94
C PHE A 310 16.74 0.34 26.95
N VAL A 311 17.31 0.49 28.15
CA VAL A 311 16.88 1.53 29.10
C VAL A 311 17.05 2.93 28.52
N ALA A 312 18.18 3.22 27.88
CA ALA A 312 18.43 4.52 27.25
C ALA A 312 17.53 4.79 26.03
N ALA A 313 17.07 3.73 25.37
CA ALA A 313 16.25 3.76 24.16
C ALA A 313 14.74 3.83 24.41
N LYS A 314 14.28 3.46 25.60
CA LYS A 314 12.86 3.53 25.98
C LYS A 314 12.31 4.94 25.75
N ASN A 315 11.12 5.03 25.17
CA ASN A 315 10.43 6.25 24.73
C ASN A 315 11.15 7.01 23.59
N ARG A 316 12.19 6.42 22.97
CA ARG A 316 13.05 7.13 22.01
C ARG A 316 13.32 6.40 20.70
N VAL A 317 13.29 5.07 20.72
CA VAL A 317 13.61 4.22 19.56
C VAL A 317 12.37 3.42 19.15
N LYS A 318 12.08 3.41 17.84
CA LYS A 318 10.90 2.72 17.31
C LYS A 318 11.12 1.21 17.18
N TYR A 319 12.24 0.79 16.60
CA TYR A 319 12.40 -0.61 16.18
C TYR A 319 13.64 -1.29 16.76
N TYR A 320 13.46 -2.53 17.21
CA TYR A 320 14.51 -3.43 17.69
C TYR A 320 14.52 -4.65 16.76
N LEU A 321 15.37 -4.61 15.75
CA LEU A 321 15.42 -5.63 14.70
C LEU A 321 16.54 -6.60 15.04
N SER A 322 16.23 -7.87 15.27
CA SER A 322 17.29 -8.87 15.42
C SER A 322 18.00 -9.05 14.07
N GLU A 323 19.33 -9.03 14.12
CA GLU A 323 20.18 -9.27 12.97
C GLU A 323 21.29 -10.25 13.34
N ARG A 324 21.54 -11.20 12.46
CA ARG A 324 22.67 -12.12 12.52
C ARG A 324 23.06 -12.45 11.09
N ASP A 325 24.26 -12.02 10.70
CA ASP A 325 24.72 -12.18 9.32
C ASP A 325 24.86 -13.67 8.99
N PRO A 326 24.38 -14.11 7.82
CA PRO A 326 24.41 -15.53 7.49
C PRO A 326 25.83 -16.07 7.37
N VAL A 327 26.10 -17.14 8.13
CA VAL A 327 27.29 -17.98 7.98
C VAL A 327 26.86 -19.39 7.55
N ALA A 328 27.82 -20.32 7.42
CA ALA A 328 27.54 -21.69 7.00
C ALA A 328 26.46 -22.36 7.90
N ILE A 329 25.42 -22.92 7.27
CA ILE A 329 24.32 -23.61 7.95
C ILE A 329 24.89 -24.78 8.77
N GLY A 330 24.54 -24.84 10.05
CA GLY A 330 25.02 -25.89 10.97
C GLY A 330 26.54 -25.89 11.18
N GLY A 331 27.24 -24.82 10.77
CA GLY A 331 28.69 -24.67 10.95
C GLY A 331 29.11 -24.50 12.42
N PRO A 332 30.36 -24.06 12.68
CA PRO A 332 30.90 -23.96 14.05
C PRO A 332 30.08 -23.11 15.03
N THR A 333 29.28 -22.17 14.51
CA THR A 333 28.41 -21.28 15.30
C THR A 333 26.93 -21.72 15.26
N ASN A 334 26.66 -22.92 14.74
CA ASN A 334 25.36 -23.56 14.58
C ASN A 334 24.28 -22.61 14.00
N PHE A 335 24.60 -21.96 12.88
CA PHE A 335 23.67 -21.02 12.24
C PHE A 335 22.51 -21.76 11.56
N SER A 336 21.28 -21.33 11.87
CA SER A 336 20.03 -21.74 11.25
C SER A 336 19.12 -20.50 11.20
N PRO A 337 18.78 -19.98 10.01
CA PRO A 337 18.05 -18.71 9.92
C PRO A 337 16.68 -18.80 10.60
N PHE A 338 15.96 -19.92 10.43
CA PHE A 338 14.68 -20.12 11.10
C PHE A 338 14.85 -20.23 12.62
N THR A 339 15.62 -21.22 13.10
CA THR A 339 15.77 -21.48 14.54
C THR A 339 16.31 -20.26 15.29
N ASN A 340 17.34 -19.59 14.76
CA ASN A 340 17.92 -18.42 15.42
C ASN A 340 16.92 -17.26 15.47
N THR A 341 16.08 -17.06 14.46
CA THR A 341 15.06 -16.01 14.47
C THR A 341 14.03 -16.21 15.58
N VAL A 342 13.48 -17.42 15.75
CA VAL A 342 12.47 -17.66 16.79
C VAL A 342 13.07 -17.63 18.18
N ASN A 343 14.25 -18.19 18.38
CA ASN A 343 14.95 -18.12 19.65
C ASN A 343 15.29 -16.67 20.03
N SER A 344 15.79 -15.89 19.08
CA SER A 344 16.12 -14.47 19.29
C SER A 344 14.88 -13.65 19.58
N ALA A 345 13.77 -13.88 18.87
CA ALA A 345 12.50 -13.22 19.12
C ALA A 345 11.95 -13.54 20.51
N ALA A 346 12.01 -14.81 20.95
CA ALA A 346 11.57 -15.23 22.27
C ALA A 346 12.38 -14.56 23.39
N LYS A 347 13.71 -14.46 23.23
CA LYS A 347 14.60 -13.80 24.20
C LYS A 347 14.43 -12.27 24.18
N LEU A 348 14.18 -11.66 23.03
CA LEU A 348 14.02 -10.21 22.93
C LEU A 348 12.68 -9.70 23.47
N LYS A 349 11.61 -10.50 23.38
CA LYS A 349 10.25 -10.10 23.75
C LYS A 349 10.15 -9.58 25.19
N SER A 350 9.59 -8.37 25.37
CA SER A 350 9.28 -7.76 26.68
C SER A 350 8.02 -8.33 27.35
N ASP A 351 7.69 -7.82 28.54
CA ASP A 351 6.36 -8.01 29.13
C ASP A 351 5.27 -7.36 28.24
N PRO A 352 4.00 -7.80 28.34
CA PRO A 352 2.95 -7.30 27.48
C PRO A 352 2.80 -5.78 27.51
N ALA A 353 2.83 -5.16 26.34
CA ALA A 353 2.79 -3.70 26.20
C ALA A 353 1.99 -3.29 24.95
N PRO A 354 1.26 -2.15 25.00
CA PRO A 354 0.64 -1.59 23.82
C PRO A 354 1.70 -0.98 22.91
N VAL A 355 1.48 -1.03 21.60
CA VAL A 355 2.34 -0.33 20.64
C VAL A 355 1.47 0.34 19.61
N LEU A 356 1.51 1.66 19.56
CA LEU A 356 0.83 2.43 18.52
C LEU A 356 1.56 2.24 17.19
N TYR A 357 0.81 1.97 16.13
CA TYR A 357 1.34 1.94 14.79
C TYR A 357 0.41 2.62 13.80
N ALA A 358 0.96 3.48 12.94
CA ALA A 358 0.23 4.08 11.83
C ALA A 358 1.20 4.53 10.74
N TYR A 359 0.81 4.30 9.49
CA TYR A 359 1.55 4.79 8.34
C TYR A 359 1.38 6.31 8.17
N PRO A 360 2.43 7.03 7.72
CA PRO A 360 2.27 8.38 7.23
C PRO A 360 1.22 8.43 6.11
N PRO A 361 0.17 9.27 6.21
CA PRO A 361 -0.82 9.40 5.15
C PRO A 361 -0.24 10.15 3.94
N THR A 362 -0.78 9.89 2.76
CA THR A 362 -0.51 10.70 1.56
C THR A 362 -1.66 11.66 1.31
N PHE A 363 -1.37 12.95 1.25
CA PHE A 363 -2.34 13.99 0.90
C PHE A 363 -2.27 14.34 -0.58
N ALA A 364 -3.43 14.60 -1.20
CA ALA A 364 -3.45 15.27 -2.48
C ALA A 364 -2.95 16.72 -2.32
N SER A 365 -2.27 17.24 -3.35
CA SER A 365 -1.94 18.66 -3.39
C SER A 365 -3.21 19.47 -3.60
N VAL A 366 -3.41 20.51 -2.81
CA VAL A 366 -4.61 21.37 -2.87
C VAL A 366 -4.22 22.84 -2.74
N ALA A 367 -5.11 23.75 -3.13
CA ALA A 367 -4.81 25.16 -3.04
C ALA A 367 -4.79 25.70 -1.62
N ALA A 368 -4.08 26.81 -1.44
CA ALA A 368 -4.26 27.65 -0.27
C ALA A 368 -5.74 28.02 -0.07
N GLY A 369 -6.23 27.95 1.16
CA GLY A 369 -7.62 28.20 1.52
C GLY A 369 -8.55 26.97 1.47
N THR A 370 -8.05 25.80 1.01
CA THR A 370 -8.84 24.55 1.03
C THR A 370 -9.26 24.19 2.46
N PRO A 371 -10.55 23.96 2.75
CA PRO A 371 -10.99 23.52 4.08
C PRO A 371 -10.48 22.12 4.42
N ALA A 372 -10.19 21.86 5.70
CA ALA A 372 -9.65 20.56 6.15
C ALA A 372 -10.56 19.38 5.77
N ALA A 373 -11.87 19.55 5.90
CA ALA A 373 -12.84 18.50 5.56
C ALA A 373 -12.85 18.13 4.07
N SER A 374 -12.42 19.04 3.18
CA SER A 374 -12.38 18.82 1.73
C SER A 374 -11.15 18.05 1.25
N ASN A 375 -10.13 17.88 2.11
CA ASN A 375 -8.92 17.11 1.81
C ASN A 375 -8.51 16.26 3.02
N ALA A 376 -9.50 15.61 3.62
CA ALA A 376 -9.32 14.72 4.75
C ALA A 376 -8.91 13.31 4.27
N VAL A 377 -7.90 12.75 4.91
CA VAL A 377 -7.42 11.38 4.67
C VAL A 377 -7.44 10.58 5.97
N PRO A 378 -7.77 9.28 5.91
CA PRO A 378 -7.78 8.44 7.10
C PRO A 378 -6.36 8.01 7.48
N VAL A 379 -5.99 8.24 8.74
CA VAL A 379 -4.85 7.62 9.40
C VAL A 379 -5.36 6.44 10.21
N THR A 380 -5.09 5.22 9.73
CA THR A 380 -5.46 3.99 10.43
C THR A 380 -4.42 3.69 11.49
N VAL A 381 -4.83 3.76 12.75
CA VAL A 381 -4.01 3.42 13.90
C VAL A 381 -4.28 1.97 14.28
N THR A 382 -3.23 1.17 14.36
CA THR A 382 -3.27 -0.23 14.80
C THR A 382 -2.56 -0.36 16.15
N ASN A 383 -3.11 -1.18 17.06
CA ASN A 383 -2.35 -1.62 18.22
C ASN A 383 -1.50 -2.85 17.85
N ASP A 384 -0.22 -2.65 17.65
CA ASP A 384 0.74 -3.70 17.30
C ASP A 384 1.29 -4.47 18.48
N GLY A 385 1.06 -3.96 19.68
CA GLY A 385 1.42 -4.58 20.93
C GLY A 385 0.53 -5.77 21.29
N ASP A 386 0.78 -6.29 22.48
CA ASP A 386 0.06 -7.42 23.09
C ASP A 386 -0.63 -7.04 24.41
N ALA A 387 -0.80 -5.74 24.67
CA ALA A 387 -1.66 -5.19 25.70
C ALA A 387 -2.58 -4.06 25.15
N PRO A 388 -3.70 -3.71 25.81
CA PRO A 388 -4.62 -2.67 25.33
C PRO A 388 -3.98 -1.27 25.20
N LEU A 389 -4.15 -0.64 24.03
CA LEU A 389 -3.68 0.70 23.71
C LEU A 389 -4.76 1.74 24.06
N SER A 390 -4.44 2.68 24.94
CA SER A 390 -5.32 3.77 25.37
C SER A 390 -4.79 5.09 24.85
N ILE A 391 -5.55 5.75 23.98
CA ILE A 391 -5.24 7.09 23.44
C ILE A 391 -6.14 8.11 24.15
N THR A 392 -5.53 9.13 24.76
CA THR A 392 -6.25 10.15 25.56
C THR A 392 -6.29 11.51 24.88
N ALA A 393 -5.35 11.81 23.99
CA ALA A 393 -5.35 13.02 23.19
C ALA A 393 -4.71 12.80 21.82
N ILE A 394 -5.14 13.60 20.85
CA ILE A 394 -4.59 13.61 19.49
C ILE A 394 -4.47 15.07 19.08
N THR A 395 -3.26 15.49 18.70
CA THR A 395 -2.95 16.88 18.32
C THR A 395 -2.07 16.91 17.08
N THR A 396 -1.96 18.08 16.44
CA THR A 396 -0.98 18.33 15.37
C THR A 396 0.17 19.16 15.92
N ALA A 397 1.40 18.74 15.68
CA ALA A 397 2.60 19.43 16.17
C ALA A 397 3.68 19.51 15.08
N ALA A 398 4.50 20.55 15.10
CA ALA A 398 5.67 20.67 14.24
C ALA A 398 6.82 21.31 15.01
N ASN A 399 8.05 20.95 14.66
CA ASN A 399 9.24 21.56 15.24
C ASN A 399 9.37 23.00 14.75
N ALA A 400 10.01 23.87 15.53
CA ALA A 400 10.24 25.26 15.11
C ALA A 400 10.94 25.33 13.75
N ASP A 401 11.95 24.48 13.53
CA ASP A 401 12.68 24.40 12.27
C ASP A 401 11.83 23.84 11.12
N ASP A 402 10.77 23.06 11.40
CA ASP A 402 9.79 22.61 10.39
C ASP A 402 8.75 23.70 10.06
N GLY A 403 8.93 24.94 10.54
CA GLY A 403 7.96 26.04 10.40
C GLY A 403 6.98 26.17 11.58
N GLY A 404 7.15 25.36 12.62
CA GLY A 404 6.45 25.47 13.90
C GLY A 404 4.93 25.47 13.78
N THR A 405 4.27 26.34 14.57
CA THR A 405 2.81 26.42 14.62
C THR A 405 2.17 26.73 13.26
N ALA A 406 2.89 27.36 12.33
CA ALA A 406 2.37 27.66 10.99
C ALA A 406 2.18 26.39 10.14
N THR A 407 3.15 25.48 10.12
CA THR A 407 3.01 24.19 9.39
C THR A 407 2.13 23.21 10.13
N ALA A 408 2.19 23.15 11.46
CA ALA A 408 1.23 22.37 12.24
C ALA A 408 -0.21 22.83 12.00
N GLY A 409 -0.41 24.14 11.91
CA GLY A 409 -1.70 24.78 11.66
C GLY A 409 -2.26 24.53 10.25
N ASP A 410 -1.47 24.01 9.30
CA ASP A 410 -2.00 23.59 7.99
C ASP A 410 -2.65 22.20 8.05
N PHE A 411 -2.62 21.51 9.19
CA PHE A 411 -3.32 20.24 9.40
C PHE A 411 -4.37 20.36 10.50
N ALA A 412 -5.42 19.56 10.43
CA ALA A 412 -6.44 19.48 11.48
C ALA A 412 -6.98 18.07 11.63
N VAL A 413 -7.21 17.63 12.87
CA VAL A 413 -8.01 16.43 13.14
C VAL A 413 -9.47 16.77 12.86
N VAL A 414 -10.04 16.15 11.83
CA VAL A 414 -11.43 16.38 11.40
C VAL A 414 -12.39 15.51 12.23
N SER A 415 -12.02 14.26 12.46
CA SER A 415 -12.75 13.33 13.33
C SER A 415 -11.83 12.18 13.76
N ASN A 416 -12.19 11.46 14.82
CA ASN A 416 -11.47 10.24 15.21
C ASN A 416 -12.39 9.25 15.95
N THR A 417 -12.00 7.97 15.92
CA THR A 417 -12.59 6.88 16.71
C THR A 417 -11.64 6.30 17.75
N CYS A 418 -10.50 6.97 17.96
CA CYS A 418 -9.38 6.44 18.75
C CYS A 418 -9.44 6.81 20.24
N ILE A 419 -10.11 7.91 20.59
CA ILE A 419 -10.20 8.37 21.98
C ILE A 419 -11.42 7.71 22.67
N GLY A 420 -11.24 7.26 23.92
CA GLY A 420 -12.32 6.88 24.83
C GLY A 420 -12.52 5.37 25.02
N THR A 421 -12.18 4.54 24.03
CA THR A 421 -12.17 3.06 24.19
C THR A 421 -10.78 2.52 23.90
N PRO A 422 -10.19 1.71 24.79
CA PRO A 422 -8.91 1.07 24.51
C PRO A 422 -8.96 0.20 23.25
N VAL A 423 -7.97 0.35 22.38
CA VAL A 423 -7.79 -0.45 21.16
C VAL A 423 -7.15 -1.78 21.56
N ALA A 424 -7.88 -2.88 21.40
CA ALA A 424 -7.39 -4.23 21.69
C ALA A 424 -6.17 -4.58 20.81
N PRO A 425 -5.28 -5.50 21.23
CA PRO A 425 -4.19 -6.01 20.39
C PRO A 425 -4.67 -6.44 19.00
N GLY A 426 -4.01 -5.95 17.94
CA GLY A 426 -4.37 -6.19 16.54
C GLY A 426 -5.61 -5.44 16.04
N ALA A 427 -6.36 -4.77 16.91
CA ALA A 427 -7.50 -3.94 16.50
C ALA A 427 -7.02 -2.57 15.99
N THR A 428 -7.93 -1.87 15.31
CA THR A 428 -7.66 -0.57 14.69
C THR A 428 -8.67 0.49 15.14
N CYS A 429 -8.23 1.74 15.14
CA CYS A 429 -9.08 2.92 15.17
C CYS A 429 -8.62 3.89 14.06
N VAL A 430 -9.41 4.92 13.76
CA VAL A 430 -9.13 5.84 12.65
C VAL A 430 -9.12 7.28 13.13
N VAL A 431 -8.17 8.07 12.63
CA VAL A 431 -8.12 9.53 12.74
C VAL A 431 -8.22 10.11 11.34
N ASN A 432 -9.26 10.89 11.04
CA ASN A 432 -9.35 11.62 9.78
C ASN A 432 -8.60 12.95 9.95
N VAL A 433 -7.53 13.13 9.19
CA VAL A 433 -6.70 14.35 9.21
C VAL A 433 -6.91 15.11 7.92
N GLY A 434 -7.26 16.39 8.00
CA GLY A 434 -7.42 17.28 6.86
C GLY A 434 -6.23 18.20 6.67
N PHE A 435 -5.79 18.35 5.42
CA PHE A 435 -4.80 19.37 5.04
C PHE A 435 -5.51 20.64 4.57
N LYS A 436 -5.28 21.74 5.28
CA LYS A 436 -5.92 23.05 5.15
C LYS A 436 -4.88 24.19 5.01
N PRO A 437 -4.09 24.20 3.92
CA PRO A 437 -2.99 25.13 3.78
C PRO A 437 -3.46 26.58 3.68
N THR A 438 -2.68 27.50 4.26
CA THR A 438 -2.89 28.96 4.12
C THR A 438 -1.90 29.63 3.18
N ARG A 439 -0.76 28.99 2.91
CA ARG A 439 0.32 29.49 2.04
C ARG A 439 0.22 28.84 0.66
N THR A 440 0.59 29.56 -0.39
CA THR A 440 0.65 29.03 -1.75
C THR A 440 2.02 28.42 -2.05
N ASN A 441 2.06 27.38 -2.89
CA ASN A 441 3.29 26.73 -3.36
C ASN A 441 4.27 26.32 -2.24
N TYR A 442 3.73 25.83 -1.13
CA TYR A 442 4.50 25.51 0.07
C TYR A 442 4.32 24.05 0.48
N THR A 443 5.40 23.42 0.97
CA THR A 443 5.33 22.07 1.57
C THR A 443 5.29 22.18 3.07
N SER A 444 4.17 21.81 3.68
CA SER A 444 3.99 21.82 5.13
C SER A 444 4.35 20.46 5.71
N VAL A 445 5.21 20.47 6.72
CA VAL A 445 5.62 19.27 7.47
C VAL A 445 5.19 19.42 8.92
N ALA A 446 4.49 18.42 9.42
CA ALA A 446 4.00 18.34 10.80
C ALA A 446 3.96 16.88 11.25
N ARG A 447 3.42 16.64 12.45
CA ARG A 447 3.22 15.31 13.03
C ARG A 447 1.82 15.25 13.62
N LEU A 448 1.12 14.16 13.38
CA LEU A 448 -0.01 13.75 14.20
C LEU A 448 0.56 13.13 15.48
N GLN A 449 0.37 13.83 16.59
CA GLN A 449 0.88 13.48 17.90
C GLN A 449 -0.23 12.84 18.73
N PHE A 450 0.04 11.66 19.25
CA PHE A 450 -0.81 10.95 20.19
C PHE A 450 -0.29 11.20 21.61
N THR A 451 -1.21 11.25 22.56
CA THR A 451 -0.91 10.99 23.97
C THR A 451 -1.51 9.64 24.28
N SER A 452 -0.67 8.62 24.48
CA SER A 452 -1.13 7.27 24.75
C SER A 452 -0.34 6.59 25.86
N ASN A 453 -0.67 5.33 26.15
CA ASN A 453 0.13 4.45 27.00
C ASN A 453 1.16 3.61 26.21
N SER A 454 1.35 3.89 24.92
CA SER A 454 2.45 3.36 24.10
C SER A 454 3.77 4.07 24.45
N ASP A 455 4.86 3.56 23.91
CA ASP A 455 6.16 4.24 23.87
C ASP A 455 6.08 5.56 23.07
N ASP A 456 6.62 6.68 23.59
CA ASP A 456 6.54 8.01 22.93
C ASP A 456 7.19 8.02 21.53
N ALA A 457 8.13 7.11 21.25
CA ALA A 457 8.70 7.00 19.91
C ALA A 457 7.64 6.63 18.86
N MET A 458 6.59 5.92 19.27
CA MET A 458 5.51 5.44 18.42
C MET A 458 4.33 6.41 18.31
N ASP A 459 4.19 7.34 19.24
CA ASP A 459 3.06 8.27 19.34
C ASP A 459 3.09 9.41 18.30
N ARG A 460 3.85 9.25 17.20
CA ARG A 460 4.10 10.31 16.21
C ARG A 460 4.07 9.76 14.80
N VAL A 461 3.12 10.27 14.01
CA VAL A 461 2.98 9.97 12.57
C VAL A 461 3.30 11.22 11.78
N LEU A 462 4.19 11.13 10.80
CA LEU A 462 4.55 12.28 9.97
C LEU A 462 3.37 12.72 9.09
N LEU A 463 3.18 14.02 8.96
CA LEU A 463 2.27 14.65 8.02
C LEU A 463 3.08 15.53 7.08
N ALA A 464 3.01 15.28 5.77
CA ALA A 464 3.59 16.16 4.77
C ALA A 464 2.60 16.36 3.63
N ALA A 465 2.39 17.60 3.23
CA ALA A 465 1.48 17.94 2.16
C ALA A 465 1.90 19.23 1.47
N LYS A 466 1.57 19.35 0.18
CA LYS A 466 1.95 20.48 -0.66
C LYS A 466 0.74 21.30 -1.05
N SER A 467 0.84 22.61 -0.89
CA SER A 467 -0.16 23.55 -1.39
C SER A 467 0.15 24.03 -2.81
N THR A 468 -0.88 24.36 -3.58
CA THR A 468 -0.80 24.97 -4.91
C THR A 468 -1.36 26.40 -4.90
N SER A 469 -1.24 27.13 -6.01
CA SER A 469 -1.83 28.47 -6.16
C SER A 469 -3.34 28.46 -6.40
N ASP A 470 -3.91 27.40 -7.00
CA ASP A 470 -5.26 27.44 -7.60
C ASP A 470 -6.23 26.40 -7.00
N ALA A 471 -7.35 26.87 -6.43
CA ALA A 471 -8.39 26.04 -5.84
C ALA A 471 -9.30 25.45 -6.93
N LEU A 472 -8.97 24.25 -7.40
CA LEU A 472 -9.85 23.48 -8.28
C LEU A 472 -10.84 22.66 -7.44
N THR A 473 -12.12 22.73 -7.78
CA THR A 473 -13.19 21.86 -7.26
C THR A 473 -13.98 21.29 -8.45
N THR A 474 -14.39 20.03 -8.36
CA THR A 474 -15.29 19.37 -9.30
C THR A 474 -16.39 18.66 -8.53
N VAL A 475 -17.66 18.95 -8.87
CA VAL A 475 -18.86 18.29 -8.35
C VAL A 475 -19.49 17.51 -9.50
N GLY A 476 -19.87 16.24 -9.31
CA GLY A 476 -20.42 15.40 -10.38
C GLY A 476 -21.24 14.18 -9.92
N GLY A 477 -21.87 13.50 -10.88
CA GLY A 477 -22.64 12.26 -10.74
C GLY A 477 -22.58 11.42 -12.03
N ASN A 478 -22.82 10.11 -11.95
CA ASN A 478 -22.68 9.17 -13.07
C ASN A 478 -24.05 8.74 -13.64
N VAL A 479 -24.21 8.77 -14.96
CA VAL A 479 -25.36 8.21 -15.69
C VAL A 479 -24.89 6.99 -16.49
N PRO A 480 -25.39 5.77 -16.23
CA PRO A 480 -25.02 4.58 -17.01
C PRO A 480 -25.40 4.71 -18.50
N SER A 481 -24.59 4.12 -19.38
CA SER A 481 -24.93 4.00 -20.82
C SER A 481 -26.09 3.01 -20.98
N MET A 482 -27.16 3.45 -21.64
CA MET A 482 -28.40 2.69 -21.82
C MET A 482 -29.01 3.02 -23.18
N LEU A 483 -29.29 1.98 -23.96
CA LEU A 483 -30.15 2.02 -25.15
C LEU A 483 -31.25 0.98 -24.97
N ALA A 484 -32.51 1.40 -25.00
CA ALA A 484 -33.66 0.51 -24.87
C ALA A 484 -34.73 0.86 -25.90
N LEU A 485 -35.19 -0.15 -26.64
CA LEU A 485 -36.31 -0.09 -27.57
C LEU A 485 -37.32 -1.16 -27.17
N ASN A 486 -38.55 -0.74 -26.85
CA ASN A 486 -39.66 -1.65 -26.57
C ASN A 486 -40.76 -1.47 -27.63
N VAL A 487 -41.14 -2.54 -28.32
CA VAL A 487 -42.33 -2.55 -29.19
C VAL A 487 -43.50 -3.08 -28.38
N LEU A 488 -44.55 -2.28 -28.24
CA LEU A 488 -45.58 -2.42 -27.20
C LEU A 488 -46.90 -3.04 -27.70
N SER A 489 -47.09 -3.15 -29.01
CA SER A 489 -48.32 -3.70 -29.61
C SER A 489 -48.10 -5.05 -30.29
N ALA A 490 -49.19 -5.81 -30.48
CA ALA A 490 -49.21 -6.98 -31.36
C ALA A 490 -48.81 -6.59 -32.80
N ALA A 491 -48.39 -7.58 -33.60
CA ALA A 491 -47.95 -7.37 -34.98
C ALA A 491 -49.04 -6.62 -35.79
N PRO A 492 -48.67 -5.52 -36.48
CA PRO A 492 -49.62 -4.71 -37.24
C PRO A 492 -50.18 -5.51 -38.42
N SER A 493 -51.47 -5.31 -38.73
CA SER A 493 -52.16 -6.00 -39.84
C SER A 493 -52.74 -5.00 -40.82
N PHE A 494 -52.54 -5.24 -42.12
CA PHE A 494 -53.14 -4.46 -43.20
C PHE A 494 -54.59 -4.85 -43.52
N GLY A 495 -55.12 -5.90 -42.89
CA GLY A 495 -56.41 -6.47 -43.24
C GLY A 495 -56.36 -7.23 -44.58
N THR A 496 -57.46 -7.18 -45.33
CA THR A 496 -57.58 -7.90 -46.61
C THR A 496 -57.22 -6.99 -47.79
N PHE A 497 -56.28 -7.43 -48.64
CA PHE A 497 -55.97 -6.76 -49.90
C PHE A 497 -57.03 -7.09 -50.96
N ALA A 498 -57.70 -6.07 -51.49
CA ALA A 498 -58.65 -6.22 -52.60
C ALA A 498 -57.89 -6.33 -53.94
N PRO A 499 -58.08 -7.40 -54.73
CA PRO A 499 -57.49 -7.52 -56.06
C PRO A 499 -58.13 -6.51 -57.03
N THR A 500 -57.42 -6.16 -58.10
CA THR A 500 -57.87 -5.25 -59.19
C THR A 500 -58.18 -3.80 -58.80
N VAL A 501 -57.99 -3.42 -57.53
CA VAL A 501 -58.28 -2.07 -57.03
C VAL A 501 -56.99 -1.42 -56.58
N ALA A 502 -56.64 -0.28 -57.18
CA ALA A 502 -55.52 0.53 -56.74
C ALA A 502 -55.84 1.15 -55.36
N LYS A 503 -55.08 0.78 -54.32
CA LYS A 503 -55.28 1.26 -52.95
C LYS A 503 -54.02 1.16 -52.10
N ALA A 504 -53.80 2.17 -51.25
CA ALA A 504 -52.83 2.12 -50.16
C ALA A 504 -53.48 1.55 -48.90
N TYR A 505 -52.83 0.56 -48.29
CA TYR A 505 -53.22 -0.03 -47.02
C TYR A 505 -52.21 0.39 -45.97
N GLU A 506 -52.68 0.89 -44.82
CA GLU A 506 -51.82 1.36 -43.74
C GLU A 506 -52.10 0.60 -42.44
N ALA A 507 -51.06 0.39 -41.65
CA ALA A 507 -51.12 -0.20 -40.33
C ALA A 507 -50.08 0.46 -39.41
N ALA A 508 -50.24 0.36 -38.09
CA ALA A 508 -49.33 0.98 -37.14
C ALA A 508 -49.07 0.10 -35.90
N ALA A 509 -47.90 0.30 -35.29
CA ALA A 509 -47.49 -0.32 -34.03
C ALA A 509 -46.93 0.75 -33.08
N ALA A 510 -47.17 0.58 -31.77
CA ALA A 510 -46.65 1.48 -30.74
C ALA A 510 -45.28 0.97 -30.24
N ALA A 511 -44.35 1.88 -29.99
CA ALA A 511 -43.04 1.62 -29.42
C ALA A 511 -42.60 2.72 -28.44
N SER A 512 -41.59 2.45 -27.63
CA SER A 512 -40.94 3.44 -26.75
C SER A 512 -39.41 3.37 -26.86
N VAL A 513 -38.75 4.52 -26.88
CA VAL A 513 -37.28 4.65 -26.96
C VAL A 513 -36.71 5.35 -25.72
N THR A 514 -35.67 4.75 -25.12
CA THR A 514 -34.85 5.38 -24.08
C THR A 514 -33.37 5.30 -24.47
N SER A 515 -32.67 6.43 -24.42
CA SER A 515 -31.23 6.56 -24.69
C SER A 515 -30.58 7.54 -23.72
N THR A 516 -29.44 7.16 -23.13
CA THR A 516 -28.55 8.09 -22.39
C THR A 516 -27.35 8.55 -23.23
N ALA A 517 -27.22 8.09 -24.47
CA ALA A 517 -26.11 8.39 -25.37
C ALA A 517 -26.20 9.80 -25.99
N GLY A 518 -25.06 10.29 -26.51
CA GLY A 518 -24.97 11.60 -27.17
C GLY A 518 -25.73 11.67 -28.50
N ASP A 519 -25.95 10.52 -29.14
CA ASP A 519 -26.82 10.34 -30.29
C ASP A 519 -27.51 8.96 -30.24
N ALA A 520 -28.60 8.80 -30.99
CA ALA A 520 -29.14 7.47 -31.30
C ALA A 520 -29.90 7.47 -32.63
N VAL A 521 -29.94 6.33 -33.31
CA VAL A 521 -30.72 6.13 -34.53
C VAL A 521 -31.61 4.91 -34.36
N LEU A 522 -32.92 5.10 -34.57
CA LEU A 522 -33.87 4.02 -34.75
C LEU A 522 -33.94 3.68 -36.24
N SER A 523 -33.61 2.44 -36.57
CA SER A 523 -33.65 1.91 -37.94
C SER A 523 -34.45 0.61 -38.00
N VAL A 524 -34.81 0.21 -39.22
CA VAL A 524 -35.47 -1.07 -39.52
C VAL A 524 -34.77 -1.76 -40.68
N SER A 525 -34.68 -3.08 -40.62
CA SER A 525 -34.14 -3.90 -41.70
C SER A 525 -35.01 -5.14 -41.96
N ASP A 526 -34.99 -5.61 -43.20
CA ASP A 526 -35.47 -6.93 -43.59
C ASP A 526 -34.28 -7.84 -43.85
N ALA A 527 -34.10 -8.86 -43.00
CA ALA A 527 -33.03 -9.85 -43.14
C ALA A 527 -33.43 -11.04 -44.03
N SER A 528 -34.63 -11.04 -44.61
CA SER A 528 -35.08 -12.10 -45.51
C SER A 528 -34.28 -12.10 -46.80
N THR A 529 -33.88 -13.29 -47.25
CA THR A 529 -33.28 -13.51 -48.56
C THR A 529 -34.32 -13.65 -49.68
N THR A 530 -35.61 -13.75 -49.35
CA THR A 530 -36.70 -13.87 -50.32
C THR A 530 -37.38 -12.52 -50.52
N ALA A 531 -37.17 -11.94 -51.71
CA ALA A 531 -37.66 -10.61 -52.11
C ALA A 531 -37.51 -9.55 -50.99
N PRO A 532 -36.27 -9.22 -50.57
CA PRO A 532 -36.04 -8.29 -49.47
C PRO A 532 -36.79 -6.97 -49.73
N GLY A 533 -37.40 -6.38 -48.70
CA GLY A 533 -38.19 -5.15 -48.86
C GLY A 533 -39.67 -5.36 -49.25
N HIS A 534 -40.06 -6.54 -49.74
CA HIS A 534 -41.43 -6.82 -50.20
C HIS A 534 -42.18 -7.79 -49.31
N LEU A 535 -43.49 -7.61 -49.10
CA LEU A 535 -44.31 -8.65 -48.46
C LEU A 535 -44.39 -9.89 -49.35
N VAL A 536 -44.29 -11.08 -48.75
CA VAL A 536 -44.25 -12.36 -49.47
C VAL A 536 -45.35 -13.32 -49.03
N ASN A 537 -45.86 -14.10 -49.98
CA ASN A 537 -46.76 -15.24 -49.80
C ASN A 537 -46.07 -16.49 -50.38
N GLY A 538 -45.26 -17.14 -49.55
CA GLY A 538 -44.34 -18.20 -49.99
C GLY A 538 -43.28 -17.64 -50.94
N ALA A 539 -43.15 -18.21 -52.13
CA ALA A 539 -42.19 -17.76 -53.16
C ALA A 539 -42.66 -16.52 -53.95
N PHE A 540 -43.88 -16.02 -53.71
CA PHE A 540 -44.44 -14.88 -54.44
C PHE A 540 -44.31 -13.60 -53.62
N SER A 541 -43.89 -12.49 -54.23
CA SER A 541 -43.81 -11.18 -53.59
C SER A 541 -44.81 -10.19 -54.19
N LEU A 542 -45.19 -9.18 -53.41
CA LEU A 542 -45.91 -8.03 -53.97
C LEU A 542 -44.97 -7.19 -54.84
N PRO A 543 -45.43 -6.65 -55.99
CA PRO A 543 -44.59 -5.84 -56.88
C PRO A 543 -44.08 -4.54 -56.23
N GLN A 544 -44.86 -3.94 -55.34
CA GLN A 544 -44.48 -2.70 -54.66
C GLN A 544 -43.79 -3.01 -53.32
N PRO A 545 -42.69 -2.30 -52.98
CA PRO A 545 -42.01 -2.48 -51.69
C PRO A 545 -42.91 -2.06 -50.53
N LEU A 546 -42.67 -2.66 -49.37
CA LEU A 546 -43.29 -2.25 -48.12
C LEU A 546 -42.71 -0.89 -47.73
N ASN A 547 -43.57 0.10 -47.53
CA ASN A 547 -43.15 1.40 -47.02
C ASN A 547 -43.24 1.44 -45.49
N VAL A 548 -42.27 2.07 -44.86
CA VAL A 548 -42.13 2.21 -43.41
C VAL A 548 -41.93 3.68 -43.02
N ARG A 549 -42.29 4.02 -41.78
CA ARG A 549 -41.91 5.29 -41.13
C ARG A 549 -41.91 5.12 -39.62
N ALA A 550 -41.29 6.06 -38.91
CA ALA A 550 -41.54 6.27 -37.49
C ALA A 550 -41.85 7.74 -37.23
N VAL A 551 -42.85 8.01 -36.41
CA VAL A 551 -43.16 9.38 -35.96
C VAL A 551 -43.19 9.43 -34.45
N ASN A 552 -42.78 10.57 -33.91
CA ASN A 552 -42.89 10.92 -32.50
C ASN A 552 -43.33 12.40 -32.41
N LEU A 553 -43.38 12.94 -31.20
CA LEU A 553 -43.81 14.33 -30.99
C LEU A 553 -42.92 15.35 -31.72
N THR A 554 -41.63 15.09 -31.86
CA THR A 554 -40.67 16.00 -32.51
C THR A 554 -40.61 15.84 -34.03
N ASN A 555 -40.99 14.67 -34.55
CA ASN A 555 -41.03 14.35 -35.97
C ASN A 555 -42.42 13.84 -36.38
N PRO A 556 -43.48 14.67 -36.27
CA PRO A 556 -44.86 14.21 -36.43
C PRO A 556 -45.26 13.88 -37.88
N THR A 557 -44.48 14.34 -38.86
CA THR A 557 -44.85 14.34 -40.29
C THR A 557 -43.90 13.54 -41.17
N GLN A 558 -43.16 12.57 -40.60
CA GLN A 558 -42.27 11.77 -41.42
C GLN A 558 -43.00 11.08 -42.57
N ALA A 559 -42.43 11.21 -43.76
CA ALA A 559 -42.91 10.52 -44.93
C ALA A 559 -42.63 9.02 -44.81
N PHE A 560 -43.54 8.23 -45.36
CA PHE A 560 -43.31 6.82 -45.62
C PHE A 560 -42.22 6.65 -46.68
N VAL A 561 -41.20 5.85 -46.36
CA VAL A 561 -40.08 5.52 -47.25
C VAL A 561 -40.10 4.02 -47.57
N PRO A 562 -39.68 3.59 -48.77
CA PRO A 562 -39.58 2.17 -49.08
C PRO A 562 -38.52 1.51 -48.22
N LEU A 563 -38.81 0.31 -47.76
CA LEU A 563 -37.83 -0.55 -47.10
C LEU A 563 -36.73 -0.92 -48.10
N ALA A 564 -35.49 -1.02 -47.63
CA ALA A 564 -34.38 -1.40 -48.49
C ALA A 564 -34.61 -2.79 -49.12
N GLU A 565 -34.45 -2.89 -50.44
CA GLU A 565 -34.61 -4.15 -51.19
C GLU A 565 -33.35 -5.03 -51.18
N THR A 566 -32.36 -4.67 -50.36
CA THR A 566 -31.14 -5.44 -50.11
C THR A 566 -31.19 -6.04 -48.70
N THR A 567 -31.01 -7.35 -48.59
CA THR A 567 -31.08 -8.09 -47.32
C THR A 567 -30.18 -7.45 -46.24
N GLY A 568 -30.75 -7.23 -45.05
CA GLY A 568 -30.05 -6.69 -43.87
C GLY A 568 -29.67 -5.22 -43.96
N THR A 569 -29.96 -4.51 -45.06
CA THR A 569 -29.67 -3.07 -45.18
C THR A 569 -30.66 -2.29 -44.32
N ALA A 570 -30.14 -1.45 -43.42
CA ALA A 570 -30.95 -0.65 -42.52
C ALA A 570 -31.55 0.57 -43.22
N THR A 571 -32.86 0.75 -43.08
CA THR A 571 -33.59 1.98 -43.40
C THR A 571 -33.72 2.82 -42.13
N ASN A 572 -33.14 4.01 -42.12
CA ASN A 572 -33.22 4.93 -40.99
C ASN A 572 -34.64 5.48 -40.85
N LEU A 573 -35.16 5.49 -39.61
CA LEU A 573 -36.51 5.97 -39.29
C LEU A 573 -36.45 7.25 -38.44
N LEU A 574 -35.81 7.22 -37.27
CA LEU A 574 -35.67 8.40 -36.41
C LEU A 574 -34.22 8.60 -36.00
N THR A 575 -33.80 9.86 -35.93
CA THR A 575 -32.50 10.26 -35.40
C THR A 575 -32.71 11.11 -34.17
N TYR A 576 -32.01 10.77 -33.09
CA TYR A 576 -31.96 11.48 -31.83
C TYR A 576 -30.60 12.16 -31.73
N ALA A 577 -30.60 13.49 -31.61
CA ALA A 577 -29.39 14.29 -31.46
C ALA A 577 -28.91 14.40 -30.00
N GLY A 578 -29.52 13.63 -29.08
CA GLY A 578 -29.20 13.62 -27.66
C GLY A 578 -30.07 12.63 -26.86
N PRO A 579 -29.86 12.56 -25.53
CA PRO A 579 -30.58 11.63 -24.66
C PRO A 579 -32.10 11.80 -24.70
N VAL A 580 -32.83 10.70 -24.63
CA VAL A 580 -34.29 10.65 -24.55
C VAL A 580 -34.74 9.62 -23.53
N ASN A 581 -35.87 9.87 -22.87
CA ASN A 581 -36.41 8.98 -21.83
C ASN A 581 -37.86 8.63 -22.13
N GLY A 582 -38.10 7.38 -22.55
CA GLY A 582 -39.44 6.87 -22.80
C GLY A 582 -40.18 7.58 -23.94
N ASP A 583 -39.47 8.03 -24.98
CA ASP A 583 -40.06 8.71 -26.13
C ASP A 583 -41.10 7.79 -26.82
N PRO A 584 -42.39 8.17 -26.86
CA PRO A 584 -43.41 7.38 -27.54
C PRO A 584 -43.26 7.49 -29.05
N VAL A 585 -43.09 6.34 -29.71
CA VAL A 585 -42.90 6.24 -31.15
C VAL A 585 -44.06 5.46 -31.77
N THR A 586 -44.63 5.98 -32.86
CA THR A 586 -45.56 5.23 -33.71
C THR A 586 -44.82 4.74 -34.95
N LEU A 587 -44.68 3.43 -35.07
CA LEU A 587 -44.15 2.76 -36.26
C LEU A 587 -45.29 2.60 -37.27
N GLY A 588 -45.16 3.23 -38.44
CA GLY A 588 -46.14 3.16 -39.52
C GLY A 588 -45.68 2.22 -40.63
N PHE A 589 -46.64 1.48 -41.20
CA PHE A 589 -46.42 0.60 -42.34
C PHE A 589 -47.44 0.91 -43.42
N ARG A 590 -47.03 0.86 -44.69
CA ARG A 590 -47.90 1.10 -45.84
C ARG A 590 -47.57 0.17 -47.00
N GLN A 591 -48.58 -0.55 -47.48
CA GLN A 591 -48.48 -1.37 -48.68
C GLN A 591 -49.37 -0.78 -49.78
N GLN A 592 -48.77 -0.46 -50.92
CA GLN A 592 -49.50 -0.09 -52.13
C GLN A 592 -49.86 -1.36 -52.91
N ILE A 593 -51.11 -1.44 -53.36
CA ILE A 593 -51.58 -2.40 -54.36
C ILE A 593 -52.08 -1.60 -55.56
N ASN A 594 -51.60 -1.90 -56.76
CA ASN A 594 -52.07 -1.28 -58.00
C ASN A 594 -53.14 -2.13 -58.67
N ALA A 595 -53.95 -1.53 -59.55
CA ALA A 595 -55.06 -2.22 -60.21
C ALA A 595 -54.62 -3.41 -61.08
N ALA A 596 -53.37 -3.40 -61.57
CA ALA A 596 -52.79 -4.47 -62.38
C ALA A 596 -51.94 -5.47 -61.58
N ASP A 597 -51.78 -5.30 -60.26
CA ASP A 597 -50.97 -6.20 -59.45
C ASP A 597 -51.66 -7.57 -59.33
N VAL A 598 -50.92 -8.64 -59.62
CA VAL A 598 -51.41 -10.01 -59.51
C VAL A 598 -51.23 -10.50 -58.07
N LEU A 599 -52.34 -10.76 -57.38
CA LEU A 599 -52.34 -11.23 -55.99
C LEU A 599 -52.65 -12.72 -55.92
N ARG A 600 -51.82 -13.46 -55.18
CA ARG A 600 -52.05 -14.88 -54.83
C ARG A 600 -52.89 -14.96 -53.56
N SER A 601 -53.88 -15.84 -53.54
CA SER A 601 -54.64 -16.13 -52.30
C SER A 601 -53.70 -16.59 -51.17
N GLY A 602 -53.88 -16.05 -49.97
CA GLY A 602 -53.08 -16.38 -48.79
C GLY A 602 -52.53 -15.15 -48.09
N ILE A 603 -51.64 -15.37 -47.11
CA ILE A 603 -51.09 -14.30 -46.29
C ILE A 603 -49.81 -13.78 -46.92
N TYR A 604 -49.77 -12.48 -47.16
CA TYR A 604 -48.54 -11.75 -47.44
C TYR A 604 -47.98 -11.20 -46.14
N GLY A 605 -46.78 -11.61 -45.76
CA GLY A 605 -46.18 -11.24 -44.48
C GLY A 605 -44.65 -11.11 -44.56
N LYS A 606 -44.07 -10.49 -43.54
CA LYS A 606 -42.63 -10.31 -43.42
C LYS A 606 -42.23 -9.99 -41.98
N THR A 607 -41.05 -10.45 -41.56
CA THR A 607 -40.45 -10.15 -40.25
C THR A 607 -39.41 -9.06 -40.42
N LEU A 608 -39.50 -8.02 -39.59
CA LEU A 608 -38.61 -6.86 -39.61
C LEU A 608 -37.84 -6.76 -38.31
N THR A 609 -36.58 -6.38 -38.38
CA THR A 609 -35.73 -6.12 -37.21
C THR A 609 -35.60 -4.63 -37.01
N PHE A 610 -36.08 -4.13 -35.87
CA PHE A 610 -35.86 -2.75 -35.45
C PHE A 610 -34.63 -2.67 -34.55
N THR A 611 -33.80 -1.65 -34.75
CA THR A 611 -32.56 -1.48 -34.01
C THR A 611 -32.41 -0.04 -33.56
N LEU A 612 -32.09 0.13 -32.28
CA LEU A 612 -31.64 1.38 -31.71
C LEU A 612 -30.12 1.28 -31.49
N SER A 613 -29.36 2.18 -32.11
CA SER A 613 -27.90 2.18 -32.05
C SER A 613 -27.35 3.59 -31.90
N THR A 614 -26.15 3.71 -31.35
CA THR A 614 -25.42 4.98 -31.18
C THR A 614 -24.03 4.86 -31.80
N THR A 615 -23.48 5.99 -32.27
CA THR A 615 -22.06 6.11 -32.63
C THR A 615 -21.25 6.85 -31.56
N ALA A 616 -21.90 7.39 -30.53
CA ALA A 616 -21.33 8.12 -29.40
C ALA A 616 -21.85 7.55 -28.04
N PRO A 617 -21.37 6.36 -27.62
CA PRO A 617 -21.90 5.58 -26.49
C PRO A 617 -21.61 6.12 -25.08
#